data_AF-D0IB61-F1
#
_entry.id   AF-D0IB61-F1
#
_cell.length_a   1.000
_cell.length_b   1.000
_cell.length_c   1.000
_cell.angle_alpha   90.00
_cell.angle_beta   90.00
_cell.angle_gamma   90.00
#
_symmetry.space_group_name_H-M   'P 1'
#
loop_
_entity.id
_entity.type
_entity.pdbx_description
1 polymer ?
#
loop_
_entity_poly.entity_id
_entity_poly.type
_entity_poly.pdbx_seq_one_letter_code
_entity_poly.pdbx_strand_id
1 'polypeptide(L)' 'MYENNETREEVIRKFKYDFDFDKFPNKEKSEVFKLAGKRLVCFCKPESCHGDVLTDFLNA' A
#
# COMPACT_ATOMS: atom_id res chain seq x y z
N MET A 1 12.73 -4.94 -24.38
CA MET A 1 13.08 -3.83 -23.47
C MET A 1 11.81 -3.52 -22.71
N TYR A 2 11.78 -3.69 -21.39
CA TYR A 2 10.58 -3.40 -20.60
C TYR A 2 10.47 -1.89 -20.44
N GLU A 3 9.74 -1.23 -21.33
CA GLU A 3 9.28 0.14 -21.12
C GLU A 3 8.10 0.13 -20.14
N ASN A 4 8.37 -0.23 -18.88
CA ASN A 4 7.37 -0.13 -17.82
C ASN A 4 7.41 1.29 -17.26
N ASN A 5 6.88 2.25 -18.03
CA ASN A 5 6.44 3.54 -17.50
C ASN A 5 5.14 3.35 -16.70
N GLU A 6 5.17 2.48 -15.69
CA GLU A 6 4.04 2.32 -14.77
C GLU A 6 3.88 3.64 -14.01
N THR A 7 2.70 4.25 -14.12
CA THR A 7 2.42 5.47 -13.37
C THR A 7 2.33 5.14 -11.89
N ARG A 8 2.57 6.15 -11.04
CA ARG A 8 2.40 6.01 -9.59
C ARG A 8 1.02 5.46 -9.23
N GLU A 9 -0.01 5.96 -9.91
CA GLU A 9 -1.40 5.53 -9.74
C GLU A 9 -1.56 4.04 -10.08
N GLU A 10 -0.90 3.57 -11.15
CA GLU A 10 -0.94 2.17 -11.53
C GLU A 10 -0.27 1.28 -10.48
N VAL A 11 0.90 1.67 -9.99
CA VAL A 11 1.63 0.94 -8.93
C VAL A 11 0.79 0.86 -7.66
N ILE A 12 0.14 1.95 -7.24
CA ILE A 12 -0.72 1.97 -6.06
C ILE A 12 -1.97 1.12 -6.26
N ARG A 13 -2.57 1.14 -7.46
CA ARG A 13 -3.72 0.30 -7.79
C ARG A 13 -3.37 -1.19 -7.72
N LYS A 14 -2.20 -1.59 -8.25
CA LYS A 14 -1.68 -2.97 -8.15
C LYS A 14 -1.43 -3.34 -6.69
N PHE A 15 -0.76 -2.47 -5.93
CA PHE A 15 -0.56 -2.67 -4.50
C PHE A 15 -1.88 -2.87 -3.74
N LYS A 16 -2.89 -2.02 -3.99
CA LYS A 16 -4.21 -2.14 -3.38
C LYS A 16 -4.87 -3.48 -3.72
N TYR A 17 -4.81 -3.90 -4.99
CA TYR A 17 -5.32 -5.20 -5.41
C TYR A 17 -4.62 -6.34 -4.66
N ASP A 18 -3.30 -6.35 -4.63
CA ASP A 18 -2.54 -7.40 -3.95
C ASP A 18 -2.83 -7.42 -2.44
N PHE A 19 -3.02 -6.24 -1.83
CA PHE A 19 -3.40 -6.10 -0.43
C PHE A 19 -4.84 -6.55 -0.13
N ASP A 20 -5.78 -6.27 -1.02
CA ASP A 20 -7.19 -6.63 -0.84
C ASP A 20 -7.43 -8.14 -0.97
N PHE A 21 -6.65 -8.80 -1.85
CA PHE A 21 -6.79 -10.22 -2.18
C PHE A 21 -5.70 -11.12 -1.59
N ASP A 22 -5.00 -10.66 -0.55
CA ASP A 22 -3.98 -11.41 0.20
C ASP A 22 -2.92 -12.06 -0.70
N LYS A 23 -2.42 -11.31 -1.70
CA LYS A 23 -1.45 -11.80 -2.70
C LYS A 23 0.01 -11.62 -2.29
N PHE A 24 0.29 -11.03 -1.13
CA PHE A 24 1.67 -10.82 -0.70
C PHE A 24 2.33 -12.14 -0.25
N PRO A 25 3.46 -12.55 -0.85
CA PRO A 25 4.03 -13.88 -0.62
C PRO A 25 4.59 -14.09 0.81
N ASN A 26 4.92 -13.00 1.52
CA ASN A 26 5.62 -13.07 2.82
C ASN A 26 5.00 -12.15 3.88
N LYS A 27 3.77 -11.68 3.67
CA LYS A 27 3.08 -10.75 4.57
C LYS A 27 1.61 -11.10 4.64
N GLU A 28 1.13 -11.38 5.84
CA GLU A 28 -0.29 -11.50 6.09
C GLU A 28 -0.89 -10.11 6.31
N LYS A 29 -2.13 -9.91 5.84
CA LYS A 29 -2.88 -8.66 6.06
C LYS A 29 -3.11 -8.35 7.54
N SER A 30 -3.17 -9.38 8.38
CA SER A 30 -3.24 -9.28 9.85
C SER A 30 -2.08 -8.48 10.45
N GLU A 31 -0.90 -8.48 9.83
CA GLU A 31 0.27 -7.75 10.29
C GLU A 31 0.06 -6.23 10.28
N VAL A 32 -0.86 -5.73 9.44
CA VAL A 32 -1.17 -4.30 9.35
C VAL A 32 -1.77 -3.77 10.66
N PHE A 33 -2.48 -4.59 11.43
CA PHE A 33 -3.02 -4.18 12.73
C PHE A 33 -1.93 -3.80 13.75
N LYS A 34 -0.69 -4.27 13.58
CA LYS A 34 0.46 -3.84 14.41
C LYS A 34 0.82 -2.36 14.21
N LEU A 35 0.33 -1.75 13.14
CA LEU A 35 0.53 -0.35 12.79
C LEU A 35 -0.57 0.57 13.36
N ALA A 36 -1.66 0.01 13.91
CA ALA A 36 -2.73 0.79 14.50
C ALA A 36 -2.21 1.74 15.60
N GLY A 37 -2.63 3.00 15.54
CA GLY A 37 -2.17 4.05 16.46
C GLY A 37 -0.75 4.57 16.22
N LYS A 38 -0.01 4.06 15.23
CA LYS A 38 1.30 4.60 14.83
C LYS A 38 1.14 5.63 13.71
N ARG A 39 2.05 6.60 13.67
CA ARG A 39 2.16 7.55 12.55
C ARG A 39 3.06 6.94 11.47
N LEU A 40 2.47 6.55 10.34
CA LEU A 40 3.22 6.08 9.18
C LEU A 40 3.82 7.29 8.45
N VAL A 41 5.13 7.25 8.19
CA VAL A 41 5.85 8.26 7.42
C VAL A 41 6.34 7.61 6.14
N CYS A 42 6.07 8.24 5.00
CA CYS A 42 6.58 7.81 3.71
C CYS A 42 7.15 9.01 2.96
N PHE A 43 8.21 8.79 2.20
CA PHE A 43 8.82 9.82 1.36
C PHE A 43 7.91 10.27 0.20
N CYS A 44 6.90 9.45 -0.16
CA CYS A 44 5.99 9.74 -1.26
C CYS A 44 5.03 10.91 -0.98
N LYS A 45 4.77 11.25 0.28
CA LYS A 45 3.83 12.35 0.59
C LYS A 45 4.41 13.70 0.14
N PRO A 46 3.61 14.60 -0.45
CA PRO A 46 2.13 14.60 -0.46
C PRO A 46 1.48 13.81 -1.60
N GLU A 47 2.24 13.19 -2.50
CA GLU A 47 1.70 12.40 -3.60
C GLU A 47 1.00 11.12 -3.08
N SER A 48 0.23 10.49 -3.98
CA SER A 48 -0.44 9.22 -3.68
C SER A 48 0.59 8.17 -3.22
N CYS A 49 0.23 7.41 -2.19
CA CYS A 49 1.16 6.51 -1.52
C CYS A 49 0.52 5.14 -1.20
N HIS A 50 1.32 4.07 -1.17
CA HIS A 50 0.89 2.77 -0.65
C HIS A 50 0.49 2.83 0.83
N GLY A 51 1.11 3.75 1.60
CA GLY A 51 0.76 3.99 3.00
C GLY A 51 -0.66 4.53 3.18
N ASP A 52 -1.24 5.17 2.17
CA ASP A 52 -2.63 5.61 2.20
C ASP A 52 -3.56 4.41 2.24
N VAL A 53 -3.32 3.39 1.42
CA VAL A 53 -4.09 2.13 1.42
C VAL A 53 -4.09 1.47 2.81
N LEU A 54 -2.93 1.43 3.47
CA LEU A 54 -2.81 0.85 4.82
C LEU A 54 -3.54 1.69 5.86
N THR A 55 -3.46 3.02 5.75
CA THR A 55 -4.09 3.95 6.68
C THR A 55 -5.60 3.93 6.53
N ASP A 56 -6.10 3.91 5.29
CA ASP A 56 -7.52 3.78 4.97
C ASP A 56 -8.08 2.47 5.51
N PHE A 57 -7.34 1.36 5.36
CA PHE A 57 -7.74 0.06 5.92
C PHE A 57 -7.82 0.07 7.46
N LEU A 58 -6.92 0.78 8.14
CA LEU A 58 -6.89 0.85 9.60
C LEU A 58 -7.94 1.80 10.19
N ASN A 59 -8.40 2.79 9.42
CA ASN A 59 -9.31 3.84 9.87
C ASN A 59 -10.75 3.70 9.32
N ALA A 60 -11.02 2.65 8.53
CA ALA A 60 -12.37 2.28 8.08
C ALA A 60 -13.15 1.55 9.18
#